data_AF-A0A126QX11-F1
#
_entry.id   AF-A0A126QX11-F1
#
_cell.length_a   1.000
_cell.length_b   1.000
_cell.length_c   1.000
_cell.angle_alpha   90.00
_cell.angle_beta   90.00
_cell.angle_gamma   90.00
#
_symmetry.space_group_name_H-M   'P 1'
#
loop_
_entity.id
_entity.type
_entity.pdbx_description
1 polymer ?
#
loop_
_entity_poly.entity_id
_entity_poly.type
_entity_poly.pdbx_seq_one_letter_code
_entity_poly.pdbx_strand_id
1 'polypeptide(L)'
;MDSKKLLLLGVVVIAAIAAVMIVSWGTQGNENDKLPKYTVTGETDLDGNFFISFVYSQNIIMMDGKGNVVWSHHEDDPADGTKAGFWDFKKHVIDGKVYYSYHDQNGKDDQTETWDRMGLEGYAPGERVILDSNFNEVKRVRFEESTTVDKDHPLDGHDFLMIDLNHYIMSGYIKDTVYNIPGYESGSEVIYSYLQEVQDGEVVWDWRSIDYPEIYDLVQTDANPDARDFANVKGAPDYIHFNAMRLNDDGDLVCSFRHLDTILGLDRTKDMASNEQIKWRISGVHDEFGLTEDEKTSGQHYVTVEGDIIRAFDNHNITGKTRVVSYEIDLDNRELKEFKQYRIDGKFSSACGSAVHIKDDIFALGWGRSENDSVNMCVYDFATDTELIRMTLENANNFTYRCAYYD
;
A
#
# COMPACT_ATOMS: atom_id res chain seq x y z
N MET A 1 -55.21 -38.27 -71.14
CA MET A 1 -54.31 -38.97 -70.21
C MET A 1 -52.91 -38.56 -70.63
N ASP A 2 -52.40 -37.48 -70.03
CA ASP A 2 -51.54 -37.51 -68.83
C ASP A 2 -50.10 -37.86 -69.19
N SER A 3 -49.05 -37.27 -68.65
CA SER A 3 -48.85 -36.10 -67.80
C SER A 3 -47.33 -35.87 -67.84
N LYS A 4 -46.92 -34.60 -67.82
CA LYS A 4 -45.52 -34.15 -67.89
C LYS A 4 -44.78 -34.52 -66.60
N LYS A 5 -43.58 -35.12 -66.71
CA LYS A 5 -42.51 -35.00 -65.71
C LYS A 5 -41.14 -35.03 -66.40
N LEU A 6 -40.45 -33.90 -66.42
CA LEU A 6 -38.98 -33.85 -66.50
C LEU A 6 -38.53 -32.75 -65.55
N LEU A 7 -37.89 -33.14 -64.45
CA LEU A 7 -37.39 -32.25 -63.42
C LEU A 7 -36.10 -31.57 -63.94
N LEU A 8 -36.08 -30.24 -63.87
CA LEU A 8 -34.92 -29.40 -64.18
C LEU A 8 -33.94 -29.49 -62.99
N LEU A 9 -32.69 -29.92 -63.23
CA LEU A 9 -31.59 -29.70 -62.27
C LEU A 9 -31.18 -28.23 -62.34
N GLY A 10 -31.45 -27.47 -61.28
CA GLY A 10 -30.88 -26.15 -61.07
C GLY A 10 -29.49 -26.25 -60.46
N VAL A 11 -28.50 -25.71 -61.17
CA VAL A 11 -27.15 -25.45 -60.65
C VAL A 11 -27.23 -24.24 -59.74
N VAL A 12 -26.90 -24.39 -58.45
CA VAL A 12 -26.66 -23.27 -57.54
C VAL A 12 -25.16 -23.14 -57.34
N VAL A 13 -24.61 -22.05 -57.84
CA VAL A 13 -23.26 -21.56 -57.51
C VAL A 13 -23.36 -20.92 -56.13
N ILE A 14 -22.75 -21.53 -55.12
CA ILE A 14 -22.57 -20.91 -53.80
C ILE A 14 -21.22 -20.19 -53.82
N ALA A 15 -21.25 -18.87 -53.88
CA ALA A 15 -20.11 -18.03 -53.57
C ALA A 15 -19.92 -18.00 -52.05
N ALA A 16 -18.78 -18.51 -51.56
CA ALA A 16 -18.39 -18.39 -50.17
C ALA A 16 -17.90 -16.96 -49.91
N ILE A 17 -18.73 -16.15 -49.25
CA ILE A 17 -18.31 -14.89 -48.64
C ILE A 17 -17.80 -15.25 -47.24
N ALA A 18 -16.50 -15.09 -47.01
CA ALA A 18 -15.92 -15.13 -45.67
C ALA A 18 -16.44 -13.93 -44.89
N ALA A 19 -17.46 -14.14 -44.05
CA ALA A 19 -17.87 -13.17 -43.06
C ALA A 19 -16.80 -13.16 -41.96
N VAL A 20 -16.03 -12.07 -41.89
CA VAL A 20 -15.28 -11.71 -40.69
C VAL A 20 -16.32 -11.52 -39.59
N MET A 21 -16.35 -12.43 -38.61
CA MET A 21 -17.09 -12.21 -37.39
C MET A 21 -16.38 -11.09 -36.62
N ILE A 22 -16.86 -9.87 -36.80
CA ILE A 22 -16.74 -8.84 -35.78
C ILE A 22 -17.67 -9.30 -34.66
N VAL A 23 -17.10 -9.93 -33.63
CA VAL A 23 -17.80 -10.10 -32.37
C VAL A 23 -17.92 -8.70 -31.77
N SER A 24 -19.06 -8.05 -31.98
CA SER A 24 -19.43 -6.93 -31.12
C SER A 24 -19.75 -7.51 -29.76
N TRP A 25 -18.86 -7.29 -28.79
CA TRP A 25 -19.22 -7.46 -27.40
C TRP A 25 -20.42 -6.55 -27.16
N GLY A 26 -21.55 -7.17 -26.79
CA GLY A 26 -22.71 -6.43 -26.31
C GLY A 26 -22.25 -5.53 -25.16
N THR A 27 -22.83 -4.34 -25.07
CA THR A 27 -22.61 -3.42 -23.96
C THR A 27 -22.84 -4.17 -22.64
N GLN A 28 -21.76 -4.61 -21.99
CA GLN A 28 -21.68 -4.69 -20.54
C GLN A 28 -22.25 -3.36 -20.05
N GLY A 29 -23.12 -3.35 -19.04
CA GLY A 29 -23.32 -2.11 -18.28
C GLY A 29 -21.92 -1.64 -17.90
N ASN A 30 -21.53 -0.44 -18.34
CA ASN A 30 -20.15 0.04 -18.24
C ASN A 30 -19.65 -0.19 -16.81
N GLU A 31 -18.70 -1.10 -16.58
CA GLU A 31 -18.07 -1.23 -15.26
C GLU A 31 -17.49 0.13 -14.80
N ASN A 32 -17.14 0.98 -15.77
CA ASN A 32 -16.77 2.40 -15.59
C ASN A 32 -17.84 3.28 -14.92
N ASP A 33 -19.12 2.89 -14.90
CA ASP A 33 -20.14 3.64 -14.18
C ASP A 33 -20.07 3.43 -12.67
N LYS A 34 -19.44 2.35 -12.23
CA LYS A 34 -19.25 1.99 -10.82
C LYS A 34 -17.93 2.49 -10.23
N LEU A 35 -16.93 2.74 -11.09
CA LEU A 35 -15.67 3.33 -10.67
C LEU A 35 -15.87 4.77 -10.16
N PRO A 36 -15.00 5.25 -9.26
CA PRO A 36 -14.95 6.65 -8.88
C PRO A 36 -14.89 7.54 -10.12
N LYS A 37 -15.60 8.67 -10.13
CA LYS A 37 -15.52 9.61 -11.24
C LYS A 37 -14.21 10.39 -11.16
N TYR A 38 -13.50 10.47 -12.29
CA TYR A 38 -12.22 11.15 -12.39
C TYR A 38 -12.00 11.73 -13.78
N THR A 39 -10.96 12.56 -13.89
CA THR A 39 -10.42 13.09 -15.14
C THR A 39 -8.93 12.81 -15.22
N VAL A 40 -8.44 12.53 -16.42
CA VAL A 40 -6.99 12.40 -16.68
C VAL A 40 -6.55 13.57 -17.56
N THR A 41 -5.39 14.14 -17.24
CA THR A 41 -4.74 15.18 -18.06
C THR A 41 -3.30 14.76 -18.33
N GLY A 42 -2.85 14.96 -19.57
CA GLY A 42 -1.51 14.56 -19.99
C GLY A 42 -1.42 13.07 -20.34
N GLU A 43 -0.20 12.64 -20.65
CA GLU A 43 0.14 11.27 -21.00
C GLU A 43 1.64 11.04 -20.75
N THR A 44 2.03 9.78 -20.67
CA THR A 44 3.42 9.34 -20.61
C THR A 44 3.63 8.16 -21.57
N ASP A 45 4.88 7.95 -21.97
CA ASP A 45 5.31 6.81 -22.79
C ASP A 45 6.04 5.75 -21.97
N LEU A 46 5.83 5.77 -20.64
CA LEU A 46 6.26 4.72 -19.73
C LEU A 46 5.58 3.39 -20.08
N ASP A 47 6.33 2.29 -20.05
CA ASP A 47 5.87 0.97 -20.50
C ASP A 47 4.91 0.29 -19.51
N GLY A 48 5.00 0.68 -18.23
CA GLY A 48 4.26 0.08 -17.13
C GLY A 48 2.84 0.59 -16.93
N ASN A 49 2.25 0.19 -15.80
CA ASN A 49 0.90 0.60 -15.40
C ASN A 49 0.88 1.19 -13.99
N PHE A 50 -0.12 2.04 -13.74
CA PHE A 50 -0.43 2.59 -12.42
C PHE A 50 -1.46 1.73 -11.70
N PHE A 51 -1.18 1.39 -10.44
CA PHE A 51 -1.99 0.53 -9.59
C PHE A 51 -2.56 1.38 -8.47
N ILE A 52 -3.87 1.62 -8.53
CA ILE A 52 -4.57 2.63 -7.76
C ILE A 52 -5.56 1.92 -6.83
N SER A 53 -5.51 2.24 -5.54
CA SER A 53 -6.31 1.62 -4.48
C SER A 53 -6.97 2.64 -3.56
N PHE A 54 -8.18 2.38 -3.08
CA PHE A 54 -9.06 3.37 -2.43
C PHE A 54 -9.37 3.02 -0.97
N VAL A 55 -9.36 4.04 -0.11
CA VAL A 55 -9.55 3.89 1.35
C VAL A 55 -11.00 3.62 1.72
N TYR A 56 -11.93 4.30 1.05
CA TYR A 56 -13.35 4.32 1.44
C TYR A 56 -14.30 3.76 0.38
N SER A 57 -13.75 3.06 -0.63
CA SER A 57 -14.56 2.35 -1.60
C SER A 57 -13.85 1.09 -2.04
N GLN A 58 -14.63 0.03 -2.26
CA GLN A 58 -14.15 -1.24 -2.81
C GLN A 58 -13.87 -1.10 -4.31
N ASN A 59 -12.83 -0.34 -4.64
CA ASN A 59 -12.35 -0.10 -5.99
C ASN A 59 -10.84 -0.28 -6.04
N ILE A 60 -10.36 -0.92 -7.10
CA ILE A 60 -8.97 -0.87 -7.54
C ILE A 60 -8.93 -0.70 -9.06
N ILE A 61 -7.95 0.09 -9.53
CA ILE A 61 -7.80 0.43 -10.93
C ILE A 61 -6.36 0.18 -11.35
N MET A 62 -6.19 -0.49 -12.50
CA MET A 62 -4.95 -0.52 -13.27
C MET A 62 -5.10 0.40 -14.48
N MET A 63 -4.24 1.41 -14.58
CA MET A 63 -4.31 2.45 -15.62
C MET A 63 -3.01 2.52 -16.41
N ASP A 64 -3.09 2.68 -17.74
CA ASP A 64 -1.91 2.85 -18.59
C ASP A 64 -1.38 4.29 -18.62
N GLY A 65 -0.25 4.50 -19.31
CA GLY A 65 0.36 5.82 -19.54
C GLY A 65 -0.50 6.81 -20.35
N LYS A 66 -1.63 6.37 -20.91
CA LYS A 66 -2.56 7.20 -21.71
C LYS A 66 -3.85 7.50 -20.94
N GLY A 67 -3.97 7.04 -19.70
CA GLY A 67 -5.15 7.25 -18.87
C GLY A 67 -6.29 6.25 -19.10
N ASN A 68 -6.06 5.18 -19.86
CA ASN A 68 -7.07 4.14 -20.06
C ASN A 68 -7.03 3.16 -18.90
N VAL A 69 -8.22 2.73 -18.45
CA VAL A 69 -8.33 1.59 -17.52
C VAL A 69 -8.01 0.32 -18.30
N VAL A 70 -6.93 -0.34 -17.90
CA VAL A 70 -6.51 -1.64 -18.45
C VAL A 70 -7.25 -2.77 -17.74
N TRP A 71 -7.47 -2.61 -16.44
CA TRP A 71 -8.23 -3.54 -15.61
C TRP A 71 -8.76 -2.82 -14.37
N SER A 72 -9.89 -3.27 -13.83
CA SER A 72 -10.42 -2.79 -12.56
C SER A 72 -11.19 -3.89 -11.84
N HIS A 73 -11.28 -3.78 -10.52
CA HIS A 73 -12.19 -4.57 -9.71
C HIS A 73 -13.02 -3.65 -8.82
N HIS A 74 -14.31 -3.96 -8.72
CA HIS A 74 -15.29 -3.20 -7.96
C HIS A 74 -16.26 -4.12 -7.26
N GLU A 75 -16.56 -3.80 -6.00
CA GLU A 75 -17.68 -4.36 -5.26
C GLU A 75 -18.55 -3.23 -4.69
N ASP A 76 -19.87 -3.46 -4.62
CA ASP A 76 -20.78 -2.50 -4.01
C ASP A 76 -20.53 -2.48 -2.48
N ASP A 77 -20.44 -1.29 -1.89
CA ASP A 77 -20.26 -1.12 -0.44
C ASP A 77 -21.31 -1.92 0.36
N PRO A 78 -20.97 -2.39 1.57
CA PRO A 78 -21.92 -3.05 2.46
C PRO A 78 -23.21 -2.24 2.67
N ALA A 79 -24.34 -2.95 2.71
CA ALA A 79 -25.66 -2.33 2.82
C ALA A 79 -25.90 -1.61 4.16
N ASP A 80 -25.07 -1.86 5.17
CA ASP A 80 -25.11 -1.21 6.49
C ASP A 80 -24.54 0.23 6.49
N GLY A 81 -24.00 0.67 5.35
CA GLY A 81 -23.43 2.00 5.17
C GLY A 81 -22.00 2.14 5.68
N THR A 82 -21.37 1.05 6.14
CA THR A 82 -19.94 1.06 6.45
C THR A 82 -19.14 1.31 5.18
N LYS A 83 -18.13 2.16 5.28
CA LYS A 83 -17.17 2.39 4.21
C LYS A 83 -15.98 1.46 4.41
N ALA A 84 -15.70 0.69 3.38
CA ALA A 84 -14.60 -0.25 3.33
C ALA A 84 -13.87 -0.09 2.00
N GLY A 85 -12.54 -0.16 2.06
CA GLY A 85 -11.70 0.02 0.90
C GLY A 85 -11.12 -1.28 0.38
N PHE A 86 -10.68 -1.24 -0.87
CA PHE A 86 -9.62 -2.13 -1.34
C PHE A 86 -8.29 -1.37 -1.33
N TRP A 87 -7.38 -1.79 -0.45
CA TRP A 87 -6.15 -1.06 -0.18
C TRP A 87 -4.96 -1.74 -0.85
N ASP A 88 -3.88 -0.99 -1.02
CA ASP A 88 -2.54 -1.53 -1.31
C ASP A 88 -2.49 -2.51 -2.51
N PHE A 89 -3.02 -2.08 -3.66
CA PHE A 89 -2.98 -2.84 -4.91
C PHE A 89 -1.58 -2.82 -5.53
N LYS A 90 -0.99 -4.00 -5.74
CA LYS A 90 0.41 -4.16 -6.16
C LYS A 90 0.61 -5.30 -7.13
N LYS A 91 1.71 -5.22 -7.89
CA LYS A 91 2.28 -6.30 -8.69
C LYS A 91 3.48 -6.91 -7.97
N HIS A 92 3.64 -8.22 -8.09
CA HIS A 92 4.78 -8.99 -7.58
C HIS A 92 5.36 -9.81 -8.72
N VAL A 93 6.68 -9.82 -8.86
CA VAL A 93 7.39 -10.64 -9.85
C VAL A 93 8.31 -11.61 -9.10
N ILE A 94 7.96 -12.88 -9.13
CA ILE A 94 8.63 -13.94 -8.34
C ILE A 94 9.02 -15.05 -9.32
N ASP A 95 10.31 -15.31 -9.48
CA ASP A 95 10.86 -16.30 -10.42
C ASP A 95 10.27 -16.20 -11.84
N GLY A 96 10.08 -14.96 -12.32
CA GLY A 96 9.51 -14.67 -13.64
C GLY A 96 7.99 -14.87 -13.77
N LYS A 97 7.30 -15.26 -12.68
CA LYS A 97 5.84 -15.26 -12.62
C LYS A 97 5.33 -13.95 -12.07
N VAL A 98 4.19 -13.50 -12.60
CA VAL A 98 3.51 -12.30 -12.14
C VAL A 98 2.34 -12.69 -11.25
N TYR A 99 2.27 -12.06 -10.09
CA TYR A 99 1.12 -12.06 -9.21
C TYR A 99 0.69 -10.63 -8.93
N TYR A 100 -0.56 -10.47 -8.51
CA TYR A 100 -1.05 -9.22 -7.97
C TYR A 100 -1.60 -9.44 -6.57
N SER A 101 -1.66 -8.39 -5.77
CA SER A 101 -2.36 -8.46 -4.49
C SER A 101 -3.05 -7.16 -4.16
N TYR A 102 -4.14 -7.23 -3.41
CA TYR A 102 -4.78 -6.09 -2.76
C TYR A 102 -5.34 -6.53 -1.41
N HIS A 103 -5.52 -5.58 -0.50
CA HIS A 103 -6.15 -5.81 0.79
C HIS A 103 -7.65 -5.62 0.69
N ASP A 104 -8.40 -6.58 1.23
CA ASP A 104 -9.85 -6.55 1.31
C ASP A 104 -10.28 -6.30 2.77
N GLN A 105 -10.78 -5.09 3.04
CA GLN A 105 -11.20 -4.69 4.39
C GLN A 105 -12.52 -5.33 4.84
N ASN A 106 -13.32 -5.89 3.93
CA ASN A 106 -14.57 -6.56 4.31
C ASN A 106 -14.36 -8.06 4.55
N GLY A 107 -13.37 -8.64 3.87
CA GLY A 107 -13.16 -10.08 3.86
C GLY A 107 -14.30 -10.85 3.16
N LYS A 108 -14.10 -12.16 3.03
CA LYS A 108 -15.02 -13.06 2.31
C LYS A 108 -16.09 -13.73 3.16
N ASP A 109 -15.93 -13.71 4.48
CA ASP A 109 -16.85 -14.39 5.41
C ASP A 109 -18.14 -13.57 5.61
N ASP A 110 -19.27 -14.26 5.83
CA ASP A 110 -20.62 -13.69 5.90
C ASP A 110 -20.63 -12.37 6.71
N GLN A 111 -20.99 -11.27 6.04
CA GLN A 111 -20.91 -9.84 6.44
C GLN A 111 -21.71 -9.47 7.70
N THR A 112 -21.95 -10.42 8.59
CA THR A 112 -22.74 -10.29 9.82
C THR A 112 -21.90 -9.82 11.00
N GLU A 113 -20.57 -9.94 10.94
CA GLU A 113 -19.65 -9.47 11.97
C GLU A 113 -18.58 -8.56 11.35
N THR A 114 -18.51 -7.30 11.79
CA THR A 114 -17.44 -6.37 11.41
C THR A 114 -16.29 -6.50 12.40
N TRP A 115 -15.05 -6.60 11.89
CA TRP A 115 -13.87 -6.60 12.75
C TRP A 115 -13.75 -5.28 13.52
N ASP A 116 -13.36 -5.38 14.80
CA ASP A 116 -13.16 -4.20 15.64
C ASP A 116 -12.02 -3.34 15.08
N ARG A 117 -12.35 -2.11 14.69
CA ARG A 117 -11.38 -1.11 14.21
C ARG A 117 -10.65 -0.41 15.36
N MET A 118 -10.95 -0.75 16.61
CA MET A 118 -10.37 -0.18 17.82
C MET A 118 -10.53 1.36 17.90
N GLY A 119 -11.50 1.92 17.17
CA GLY A 119 -11.70 3.36 17.04
C GLY A 119 -10.67 4.09 16.17
N LEU A 120 -9.81 3.38 15.44
CA LEU A 120 -8.78 3.96 14.58
C LEU A 120 -9.32 4.26 13.18
N GLU A 121 -9.17 5.50 12.71
CA GLU A 121 -9.54 5.88 11.33
C GLU A 121 -8.58 5.31 10.29
N GLY A 122 -7.31 5.10 10.66
CA GLY A 122 -6.27 4.59 9.77
C GLY A 122 -6.15 3.06 9.73
N TYR A 123 -6.93 2.31 10.52
CA TYR A 123 -6.82 0.85 10.57
C TYR A 123 -7.86 0.17 9.68
N ALA A 124 -7.40 -0.70 8.79
CA ALA A 124 -8.24 -1.49 7.92
C ALA A 124 -8.07 -2.99 8.24
N PRO A 125 -8.74 -3.52 9.29
CA PRO A 125 -8.74 -4.96 9.53
C PRO A 125 -9.30 -5.67 8.29
N GLY A 126 -8.64 -6.74 7.85
CA GLY A 126 -8.91 -7.35 6.55
C GLY A 126 -8.18 -8.64 6.29
N GLU A 127 -8.20 -9.01 5.02
CA GLU A 127 -7.41 -10.13 4.49
C GLU A 127 -6.72 -9.73 3.19
N ARG A 128 -5.58 -10.36 2.93
CA ARG A 128 -4.83 -10.14 1.70
C ARG A 128 -5.34 -11.06 0.61
N VAL A 129 -5.76 -10.51 -0.52
CA VAL A 129 -6.13 -11.26 -1.72
C VAL A 129 -4.94 -11.31 -2.66
N ILE A 130 -4.61 -12.51 -3.18
CA ILE A 130 -3.55 -12.73 -4.16
C ILE A 130 -4.17 -13.26 -5.44
N LEU A 131 -3.80 -12.65 -6.56
CA LEU A 131 -4.26 -12.96 -7.91
C LEU A 131 -3.10 -13.49 -8.77
N ASP A 132 -3.41 -14.36 -9.73
CA ASP A 132 -2.48 -14.73 -10.80
C ASP A 132 -2.38 -13.64 -11.89
N SER A 133 -1.53 -13.88 -12.90
CA SER A 133 -1.34 -12.95 -14.03
C SER A 133 -2.58 -12.72 -14.89
N ASN A 134 -3.61 -13.54 -14.75
CA ASN A 134 -4.91 -13.41 -15.42
C ASN A 134 -5.98 -12.82 -14.49
N PHE A 135 -5.58 -12.29 -13.33
CA PHE A 135 -6.45 -11.72 -12.30
C PHE A 135 -7.40 -12.73 -11.64
N ASN A 136 -7.11 -14.03 -11.69
CA ASN A 136 -7.86 -15.00 -10.90
C ASN A 136 -7.35 -15.03 -9.47
N GLU A 137 -8.25 -15.00 -8.49
CA GLU A 137 -7.91 -15.24 -7.08
C GLU A 137 -7.29 -16.62 -6.90
N VAL A 138 -6.05 -16.67 -6.41
CA VAL A 138 -5.32 -17.91 -6.14
C VAL A 138 -5.13 -18.17 -4.65
N LYS A 139 -5.19 -17.13 -3.81
CA LYS A 139 -5.03 -17.24 -2.36
C LYS A 139 -5.67 -16.06 -1.64
N ARG A 140 -6.17 -16.33 -0.43
CA ARG A 140 -6.48 -15.32 0.59
C ARG A 140 -5.69 -15.63 1.84
N VAL A 141 -5.20 -14.58 2.51
CA VAL A 141 -4.26 -14.72 3.61
C VAL A 141 -4.70 -13.86 4.80
N ARG A 142 -4.66 -14.48 5.97
CA ARG A 142 -4.77 -13.89 7.31
C ARG A 142 -3.61 -14.39 8.17
N PHE A 143 -3.50 -13.91 9.41
CA PHE A 143 -2.42 -14.37 10.29
C PHE A 143 -2.48 -15.87 10.53
N GLU A 144 -1.31 -16.49 10.60
CA GLU A 144 -1.16 -17.84 11.11
C GLU A 144 -1.12 -17.82 12.66
N GLU A 145 -1.49 -18.96 13.26
CA GLU A 145 -1.50 -19.11 14.72
C GLU A 145 -0.10 -18.83 15.30
N SER A 146 -0.05 -18.03 16.35
CA SER A 146 1.18 -17.69 17.06
C SER A 146 0.89 -17.51 18.55
N THR A 147 1.91 -17.16 19.34
CA THR A 147 1.69 -16.74 20.72
C THR A 147 0.98 -15.38 20.85
N THR A 148 0.85 -14.65 19.74
CA THR A 148 0.38 -13.27 19.70
C THR A 148 -1.07 -13.17 19.23
N VAL A 149 -1.43 -13.98 18.24
CA VAL A 149 -2.77 -14.00 17.63
C VAL A 149 -3.21 -15.43 17.32
N ASP A 150 -4.52 -15.65 17.40
CA ASP A 150 -5.15 -16.88 16.91
C ASP A 150 -5.02 -16.99 15.38
N LYS A 151 -5.11 -18.21 14.86
CA LYS A 151 -5.21 -18.45 13.42
C LYS A 151 -6.38 -17.64 12.84
N ASP A 152 -6.20 -17.12 11.63
CA ASP A 152 -7.21 -16.34 10.90
C ASP A 152 -7.54 -14.97 11.53
N HIS A 153 -6.74 -14.47 12.47
CA HIS A 153 -6.87 -13.08 12.93
C HIS A 153 -6.70 -12.12 11.73
N PRO A 154 -7.54 -11.06 11.60
CA PRO A 154 -7.46 -10.11 10.51
C PRO A 154 -6.09 -9.41 10.45
N LEU A 155 -5.66 -9.14 9.23
CA LEU A 155 -4.48 -8.33 8.90
C LEU A 155 -4.83 -6.84 8.92
N ASP A 156 -3.80 -6.01 9.00
CA ASP A 156 -3.89 -4.60 8.64
C ASP A 156 -3.73 -4.37 7.12
N GLY A 157 -4.31 -3.29 6.61
CA GLY A 157 -4.36 -2.97 5.19
C GLY A 157 -3.22 -2.15 4.62
N HIS A 158 -2.26 -1.70 5.44
CA HIS A 158 -1.23 -0.76 4.98
C HIS A 158 -0.21 -1.39 4.03
N ASP A 159 0.28 -2.60 4.31
CA ASP A 159 1.30 -3.21 3.47
C ASP A 159 1.25 -4.76 3.52
N PHE A 160 1.88 -5.37 2.54
CA PHE A 160 2.09 -6.80 2.39
C PHE A 160 3.32 -7.01 1.52
N LEU A 161 4.21 -7.87 1.98
CA LEU A 161 5.44 -8.20 1.28
C LEU A 161 5.41 -9.67 0.87
N MET A 162 5.40 -9.90 -0.45
CA MET A 162 5.39 -11.25 -1.03
C MET A 162 6.82 -11.64 -1.39
N ILE A 163 7.32 -12.73 -0.82
CA ILE A 163 8.61 -13.33 -1.18
C ILE A 163 8.36 -14.48 -2.17
N ASP A 164 7.36 -15.31 -1.90
CA ASP A 164 6.78 -16.34 -2.77
C ASP A 164 5.27 -16.50 -2.47
N LEU A 165 4.55 -17.32 -3.23
CA LEU A 165 3.13 -17.61 -3.04
C LEU A 165 2.80 -18.20 -1.65
N ASN A 166 3.77 -18.91 -1.06
CA ASN A 166 3.69 -19.45 0.30
C ASN A 166 4.70 -18.84 1.26
N HIS A 167 5.36 -17.74 0.89
CA HIS A 167 6.34 -17.06 1.74
C HIS A 167 6.10 -15.55 1.72
N TYR A 168 5.67 -14.96 2.83
CA TYR A 168 5.29 -13.55 2.87
C TYR A 168 5.38 -12.97 4.27
N ILE A 169 5.39 -11.64 4.33
CA ILE A 169 5.35 -10.86 5.58
C ILE A 169 4.06 -10.04 5.59
N MET A 170 3.36 -10.13 6.72
CA MET A 170 2.07 -9.49 6.99
C MET A 170 2.21 -8.52 8.16
N SER A 171 1.31 -7.55 8.22
CA SER A 171 1.21 -6.59 9.32
C SER A 171 -0.18 -6.61 9.94
N GLY A 172 -0.26 -6.16 11.19
CA GLY A 172 -1.49 -6.07 11.97
C GLY A 172 -1.35 -5.11 13.13
N TYR A 173 -2.49 -4.64 13.64
CA TYR A 173 -2.57 -3.85 14.85
C TYR A 173 -3.26 -4.64 15.94
N ILE A 174 -2.56 -4.81 17.06
CA ILE A 174 -3.03 -5.60 18.20
C ILE A 174 -3.16 -4.69 19.41
N LYS A 175 -4.27 -4.81 20.14
CA LYS A 175 -4.50 -4.11 21.39
C LYS A 175 -4.09 -4.98 22.57
N ASP A 176 -3.25 -4.46 23.45
CA ASP A 176 -2.85 -5.16 24.68
C ASP A 176 -2.52 -4.19 25.83
N THR A 177 -2.40 -4.70 27.05
CA THR A 177 -1.92 -3.97 28.22
C THR A 177 -0.44 -4.28 28.47
N VAL A 178 0.39 -3.25 28.45
CA VAL A 178 1.84 -3.33 28.64
C VAL A 178 2.26 -2.70 29.96
N TYR A 179 3.34 -3.20 30.55
CA TYR A 179 3.85 -2.76 31.86
C TYR A 179 5.32 -2.32 31.81
N ASN A 180 5.89 -2.23 30.61
CA ASN A 180 7.30 -1.94 30.36
C ASN A 180 7.56 -0.51 29.88
N ILE A 181 6.54 0.35 29.84
CA ILE A 181 6.68 1.77 29.51
C ILE A 181 7.35 2.48 30.72
N PRO A 182 8.50 3.15 30.54
CA PRO A 182 9.14 3.93 31.61
C PRO A 182 8.20 5.00 32.19
N GLY A 183 7.98 4.98 33.51
CA GLY A 183 7.10 5.93 34.20
C GLY A 183 5.61 5.57 34.21
N TYR A 184 5.23 4.42 33.64
CA TYR A 184 3.84 3.92 33.59
C TYR A 184 3.76 2.47 34.09
N GLU A 185 4.39 2.18 35.24
CA GLU A 185 4.53 0.82 35.77
C GLU A 185 3.20 0.20 36.24
N SER A 186 2.14 0.99 36.38
CA SER A 186 0.78 0.49 36.66
C SER A 186 0.12 -0.20 35.47
N GLY A 187 0.72 -0.10 34.29
CA GLY A 187 0.22 -0.63 33.03
C GLY A 187 -0.50 0.42 32.19
N SER A 188 -0.33 0.33 30.87
CA SER A 188 -1.07 1.09 29.87
C SER A 188 -1.66 0.17 28.81
N GLU A 189 -2.83 0.52 28.29
CA GLU A 189 -3.36 -0.15 27.10
C GLU A 189 -2.67 0.50 25.90
N VAL A 190 -2.28 -0.27 24.90
CA VAL A 190 -1.67 0.25 23.68
C VAL A 190 -2.20 -0.52 22.50
N ILE A 191 -2.20 0.12 21.33
CA ILE A 191 -2.31 -0.54 20.04
C ILE A 191 -0.91 -0.55 19.44
N TYR A 192 -0.43 -1.74 19.10
CA TYR A 192 0.94 -1.94 18.66
C TYR A 192 1.00 -2.62 17.31
N SER A 193 2.12 -2.42 16.61
CA SER A 193 2.36 -3.06 15.32
C SER A 193 2.91 -4.46 15.51
N TYR A 194 2.24 -5.43 14.90
CA TYR A 194 2.66 -6.82 14.80
C TYR A 194 3.02 -7.14 13.35
N LEU A 195 4.24 -7.63 13.12
CA LEU A 195 4.69 -8.12 11.83
C LEU A 195 4.91 -9.63 11.94
N GLN A 196 4.39 -10.40 10.99
CA GLN A 196 4.50 -11.86 10.97
C GLN A 196 5.01 -12.32 9.61
N GLU A 197 6.13 -13.05 9.59
CA GLU A 197 6.63 -13.76 8.43
C GLU A 197 6.18 -15.21 8.47
N VAL A 198 5.55 -15.65 7.39
CA VAL A 198 5.06 -17.01 7.23
C VAL A 198 5.73 -17.64 6.04
N GLN A 199 6.23 -18.87 6.22
CA GLN A 199 6.75 -19.72 5.15
C GLN A 199 6.06 -21.08 5.20
N ASP A 200 5.42 -21.48 4.10
CA ASP A 200 4.72 -22.76 3.95
C ASP A 200 3.67 -23.04 5.06
N GLY A 201 3.06 -21.98 5.58
CA GLY A 201 2.04 -22.05 6.64
C GLY A 201 2.60 -22.09 8.06
N GLU A 202 3.92 -21.97 8.23
CA GLU A 202 4.58 -21.88 9.53
C GLU A 202 5.06 -20.44 9.77
N VAL A 203 4.87 -19.93 11.00
CA VAL A 203 5.44 -18.65 11.42
C VAL A 203 6.94 -18.85 11.65
N VAL A 204 7.76 -18.21 10.81
CA VAL A 204 9.22 -18.35 10.85
C VAL A 204 9.93 -17.16 11.50
N TRP A 205 9.24 -16.02 11.58
CA TRP A 205 9.71 -14.81 12.26
C TRP A 205 8.51 -13.92 12.61
N ASP A 206 8.60 -13.19 13.70
CA ASP A 206 7.64 -12.15 14.04
C ASP A 206 8.32 -10.99 14.80
N TRP A 207 7.65 -9.85 14.82
CA TRP A 207 8.11 -8.67 15.54
C TRP A 207 6.92 -7.95 16.16
N ARG A 208 7.02 -7.68 17.46
CA ARG A 208 6.02 -6.92 18.21
C ARG A 208 6.68 -5.66 18.74
N SER A 209 6.15 -4.50 18.36
CA SER A 209 6.76 -3.24 18.80
C SER A 209 6.77 -3.08 20.34
N ILE A 210 5.86 -3.75 21.06
CA ILE A 210 5.80 -3.72 22.54
C ILE A 210 6.96 -4.43 23.24
N ASP A 211 7.74 -5.26 22.53
CA ASP A 211 8.90 -5.94 23.12
C ASP A 211 10.12 -5.02 23.26
N TYR A 212 10.03 -3.79 22.74
CA TYR A 212 11.12 -2.82 22.63
C TYR A 212 10.77 -1.52 23.38
N PRO A 213 11.02 -1.43 24.70
CA PRO A 213 10.72 -0.24 25.49
C PRO A 213 11.34 1.05 24.96
N GLU A 214 12.47 0.96 24.27
CA GLU A 214 13.13 2.12 23.66
C GLU A 214 12.29 2.79 22.56
N ILE A 215 11.26 2.12 22.02
CA ILE A 215 10.37 2.74 21.02
C ILE A 215 9.50 3.83 21.65
N TYR A 216 9.16 3.74 22.93
CA TYR A 216 8.31 4.76 23.57
C TYR A 216 8.97 6.15 23.58
N ASP A 217 10.30 6.21 23.58
CA ASP A 217 11.06 7.47 23.50
C ASP A 217 11.10 8.06 22.08
N LEU A 218 10.67 7.30 21.06
CA LEU A 218 10.61 7.73 19.66
C LEU A 218 9.26 8.38 19.27
N VAL A 219 8.24 8.32 20.13
CA VAL A 219 6.88 8.72 19.77
C VAL A 219 6.77 10.21 19.46
N GLN A 220 6.26 10.52 18.27
CA GLN A 220 6.15 11.81 17.60
C GLN A 220 4.80 11.97 16.88
N THR A 221 3.71 11.47 17.46
CA THR A 221 2.39 11.46 16.79
C THR A 221 1.99 12.84 16.28
N ASP A 222 1.59 12.90 15.01
CA ASP A 222 1.13 14.11 14.32
C ASP A 222 2.08 15.32 14.48
N ALA A 223 3.38 15.08 14.32
CA ALA A 223 4.42 16.12 14.39
C ALA A 223 4.53 16.81 15.76
N ASN A 224 4.17 16.11 16.84
CA ASN A 224 4.28 16.62 18.19
C ASN A 224 5.36 15.89 18.99
N PRO A 225 6.51 16.53 19.30
CA PRO A 225 7.58 15.89 20.07
C PRO A 225 7.30 15.66 21.54
N ASP A 226 6.25 16.30 22.05
CA ASP A 226 5.75 16.06 23.39
C ASP A 226 4.58 15.07 23.40
N ALA A 227 4.32 14.38 22.27
CA ALA A 227 3.32 13.32 22.22
C ALA A 227 3.66 12.23 23.23
N ARG A 228 2.63 11.79 23.95
CA ARG A 228 2.69 10.68 24.91
C ARG A 228 1.55 9.72 24.63
N ASP A 229 1.41 9.36 23.36
CA ASP A 229 0.35 8.48 22.85
C ASP A 229 0.65 7.01 23.19
N PHE A 230 0.93 6.76 24.46
CA PHE A 230 1.05 5.48 25.16
C PHE A 230 0.58 5.60 26.62
N ALA A 231 0.13 6.79 27.02
CA ALA A 231 -0.22 7.15 28.39
C ALA A 231 -1.72 7.01 28.74
N ASN A 232 -2.53 6.35 27.89
CA ASN A 232 -3.96 6.12 28.12
C ASN A 232 -4.84 7.36 28.34
N VAL A 233 -4.46 8.53 27.81
CA VAL A 233 -5.27 9.76 28.00
C VAL A 233 -6.62 9.67 27.26
N LYS A 234 -6.68 8.93 26.14
CA LYS A 234 -7.88 8.76 25.30
C LYS A 234 -8.01 7.32 24.78
N GLY A 235 -8.20 6.36 25.69
CA GLY A 235 -8.24 4.93 25.32
C GLY A 235 -6.86 4.40 24.95
N ALA A 236 -6.83 3.22 24.33
CA ALA A 236 -5.59 2.58 23.88
C ALA A 236 -5.05 3.33 22.64
N PRO A 237 -3.90 4.00 22.75
CA PRO A 237 -3.34 4.77 21.65
C PRO A 237 -2.53 3.87 20.70
N ASP A 238 -2.60 4.17 19.41
CA ASP A 238 -1.68 3.66 18.39
C ASP A 238 -0.39 4.48 18.45
N TYR A 239 0.60 3.98 19.17
CA TYR A 239 1.80 4.77 19.48
C TYR A 239 2.85 4.75 18.38
N ILE A 240 2.73 3.83 17.41
CA ILE A 240 3.81 3.54 16.46
C ILE A 240 3.36 3.65 14.99
N HIS A 241 2.16 3.17 14.66
CA HIS A 241 1.55 3.26 13.34
C HIS A 241 2.44 2.81 12.17
N PHE A 242 2.61 1.49 12.01
CA PHE A 242 3.24 0.89 10.84
C PHE A 242 2.50 1.27 9.55
N ASN A 243 3.22 1.62 8.49
CA ASN A 243 2.55 1.86 7.22
C ASN A 243 3.23 1.32 5.97
N ALA A 244 4.49 0.86 6.02
CA ALA A 244 5.15 0.30 4.84
C ALA A 244 6.33 -0.58 5.22
N MET A 245 6.65 -1.58 4.37
CA MET A 245 7.84 -2.42 4.52
C MET A 245 8.49 -2.79 3.19
N ARG A 246 9.81 -2.91 3.15
CA ARG A 246 10.58 -3.45 2.01
C ARG A 246 11.75 -4.28 2.51
N LEU A 247 12.21 -5.21 1.68
CA LEU A 247 13.49 -5.88 1.94
C LEU A 247 14.63 -5.05 1.35
N ASN A 248 15.74 -4.96 2.08
CA ASN A 248 17.01 -4.56 1.51
C ASN A 248 17.75 -5.78 0.93
N ASP A 249 18.91 -5.55 0.33
CA ASP A 249 19.72 -6.60 -0.31
C ASP A 249 20.26 -7.65 0.68
N ASP A 250 20.41 -7.29 1.96
CA ASP A 250 20.81 -8.20 3.04
C ASP A 250 19.65 -9.05 3.56
N GLY A 251 18.41 -8.76 3.13
CA GLY A 251 17.20 -9.42 3.61
C GLY A 251 16.65 -8.87 4.93
N ASP A 252 17.16 -7.76 5.45
CA ASP A 252 16.53 -7.03 6.55
C ASP A 252 15.21 -6.40 6.09
N LEU A 253 14.28 -6.24 7.03
CA LEU A 253 13.01 -5.56 6.78
C LEU A 253 13.14 -4.07 7.12
N VAL A 254 13.02 -3.21 6.12
CA VAL A 254 12.99 -1.75 6.28
C VAL A 254 11.54 -1.30 6.40
N CYS A 255 11.16 -0.75 7.56
CA CYS A 255 9.79 -0.41 7.91
C CYS A 255 9.61 1.08 8.18
N SER A 256 8.51 1.64 7.70
CA SER A 256 8.09 3.02 7.99
C SER A 256 7.05 3.05 9.10
N PHE A 257 7.29 3.89 10.12
CA PHE A 257 6.41 4.08 11.25
C PHE A 257 6.03 5.56 11.39
N ARG A 258 4.76 5.85 11.12
CA ARG A 258 4.24 7.22 11.01
C ARG A 258 4.33 7.96 12.33
N HIS A 259 3.94 7.34 13.44
CA HIS A 259 3.85 8.02 14.74
C HIS A 259 5.20 8.09 15.46
N LEU A 260 6.27 7.61 14.82
CA LEU A 260 7.64 7.79 15.31
C LEU A 260 8.44 8.78 14.48
N ASP A 261 7.90 9.23 13.34
CA ASP A 261 8.66 9.96 12.31
C ASP A 261 9.96 9.24 11.89
N THR A 262 9.99 7.90 12.06
CA THR A 262 11.21 7.07 11.98
C THR A 262 11.00 5.90 11.03
N ILE A 263 12.07 5.56 10.29
CA ILE A 263 12.19 4.33 9.52
C ILE A 263 13.16 3.39 10.26
N LEU A 264 12.74 2.15 10.50
CA LEU A 264 13.55 1.14 11.19
C LEU A 264 14.06 0.09 10.20
N GLY A 265 15.28 -0.38 10.41
CA GLY A 265 15.75 -1.64 9.85
C GLY A 265 15.64 -2.76 10.88
N LEU A 266 14.95 -3.83 10.52
CA LEU A 266 14.70 -4.99 11.38
C LEU A 266 15.45 -6.22 10.86
N ASP A 267 16.20 -6.88 11.75
CA ASP A 267 16.93 -8.12 11.49
C ASP A 267 15.98 -9.31 11.51
N ARG A 268 15.74 -9.88 10.33
CA ARG A 268 14.90 -11.06 10.15
C ARG A 268 15.58 -12.38 10.54
N THR A 269 16.89 -12.36 10.78
CA THR A 269 17.66 -13.55 11.17
C THR A 269 17.64 -13.81 12.68
N LYS A 270 17.16 -12.83 13.45
CA LYS A 270 17.05 -12.90 14.90
C LYS A 270 15.84 -13.73 15.31
N ASP A 271 16.00 -14.48 16.39
CA ASP A 271 14.95 -15.34 16.95
C ASP A 271 13.77 -14.48 17.48
N MET A 272 12.55 -15.01 17.37
CA MET A 272 11.30 -14.37 17.82
C MET A 272 11.30 -14.06 19.33
N ALA A 273 12.06 -14.79 20.14
CA ALA A 273 12.21 -14.52 21.57
C ALA A 273 13.31 -13.47 21.88
N SER A 274 13.96 -12.91 20.87
CA SER A 274 15.01 -11.90 21.06
C SER A 274 14.43 -10.48 21.02
N ASN A 275 14.91 -9.63 21.92
CA ASN A 275 14.61 -8.19 21.91
C ASN A 275 15.75 -7.42 21.20
N GLU A 276 16.33 -8.00 20.16
CA GLU A 276 17.50 -7.47 19.44
C GLU A 276 17.27 -7.42 17.92
N GLN A 277 16.01 -7.35 17.48
CA GLN A 277 15.67 -7.30 16.04
C GLN A 277 15.83 -5.90 15.45
N ILE A 278 15.85 -4.81 16.24
CA ILE A 278 16.08 -3.46 15.70
C ILE A 278 17.57 -3.24 15.43
N LYS A 279 17.95 -3.08 14.16
CA LYS A 279 19.35 -2.86 13.75
C LYS A 279 19.74 -1.38 13.72
N TRP A 280 18.84 -0.53 13.24
CA TRP A 280 19.11 0.89 13.01
C TRP A 280 17.82 1.70 12.88
N ARG A 281 17.98 3.02 13.06
CA ARG A 281 16.93 4.04 13.01
C ARG A 281 17.40 5.20 12.13
N ILE A 282 16.60 5.57 11.14
CA ILE A 282 16.81 6.80 10.36
C ILE A 282 15.60 7.72 10.48
N SER A 283 15.87 9.02 10.56
CA SER A 283 14.89 10.07 10.85
C SER A 283 14.38 10.07 12.30
N GLY A 284 13.50 11.01 12.62
CA GLY A 284 12.85 11.13 13.91
C GLY A 284 13.79 11.46 15.08
N VAL A 285 13.35 11.10 16.28
CA VAL A 285 14.19 11.14 17.48
C VAL A 285 15.13 9.94 17.45
N HIS A 286 16.34 10.11 17.96
CA HIS A 286 17.36 9.05 17.97
C HIS A 286 17.76 8.55 16.57
N ASP A 287 17.66 9.42 15.55
CA ASP A 287 18.31 9.21 14.26
C ASP A 287 19.79 8.80 14.45
N GLU A 288 20.19 7.72 13.78
CA GLU A 288 21.53 7.17 13.88
C GLU A 288 22.45 7.60 12.73
N PHE A 289 21.93 8.29 11.70
CA PHE A 289 22.66 8.61 10.47
C PHE A 289 23.18 10.05 10.39
N GLY A 290 22.89 10.86 11.42
CA GLY A 290 23.36 12.24 11.54
C GLY A 290 22.53 13.24 10.76
N LEU A 291 21.25 12.96 10.50
CA LEU A 291 20.34 13.86 9.82
C LEU A 291 20.14 15.16 10.61
N THR A 292 20.15 16.29 9.90
CA THR A 292 19.69 17.58 10.42
C THR A 292 18.16 17.61 10.52
N GLU A 293 17.61 18.53 11.29
CA GLU A 293 16.15 18.65 11.47
C GLU A 293 15.40 18.87 10.14
N ASP A 294 16.00 19.60 9.19
CA ASP A 294 15.38 19.84 7.87
C ASP A 294 15.41 18.59 6.98
N GLU A 295 16.28 17.61 7.28
CA GLU A 295 16.42 16.34 6.55
C GLU A 295 15.50 15.25 7.11
N LYS A 296 14.96 15.43 8.32
CA LYS A 296 14.05 14.46 8.95
C LYS A 296 12.64 14.51 8.35
N THR A 297 11.97 13.38 8.37
CA THR A 297 10.58 13.23 7.97
C THR A 297 9.61 13.62 9.07
N SER A 298 8.34 13.84 8.71
CA SER A 298 7.25 13.87 9.68
C SER A 298 5.97 13.27 9.12
N GLY A 299 5.55 12.14 9.70
CA GLY A 299 4.38 11.37 9.31
C GLY A 299 4.54 10.63 7.99
N GLN A 300 5.77 10.25 7.61
CA GLN A 300 6.07 9.64 6.31
C GLN A 300 5.35 8.33 6.03
N HIS A 301 5.21 8.02 4.74
CA HIS A 301 4.63 6.80 4.20
C HIS A 301 5.53 6.21 3.11
N TYR A 302 5.23 4.96 2.75
CA TYR A 302 5.73 4.31 1.53
C TYR A 302 7.25 4.32 1.41
N VAL A 303 7.93 3.69 2.39
CA VAL A 303 9.37 3.49 2.28
C VAL A 303 9.70 2.59 1.09
N THR A 304 10.76 2.95 0.37
CA THR A 304 11.37 2.15 -0.71
C THR A 304 12.87 2.05 -0.49
N VAL A 305 13.46 0.96 -0.99
CA VAL A 305 14.90 0.67 -0.88
C VAL A 305 15.42 0.33 -2.28
N GLU A 306 16.52 0.94 -2.68
CA GLU A 306 17.21 0.70 -3.95
C GLU A 306 18.72 0.73 -3.68
N GLY A 307 19.33 -0.45 -3.44
CA GLY A 307 20.68 -0.54 -2.90
C GLY A 307 20.81 0.22 -1.58
N ASP A 308 21.76 1.14 -1.51
CA ASP A 308 22.03 1.98 -0.34
C ASP A 308 21.11 3.21 -0.23
N ILE A 309 20.10 3.33 -1.09
CA ILE A 309 19.17 4.46 -1.09
C ILE A 309 17.84 4.10 -0.45
N ILE A 310 17.50 4.76 0.65
CA ILE A 310 16.18 4.73 1.28
C ILE A 310 15.40 5.96 0.82
N ARG A 311 14.17 5.76 0.31
CA ARG A 311 13.27 6.86 -0.03
C ARG A 311 11.95 6.74 0.70
N ALA A 312 11.29 7.86 0.95
CA ALA A 312 9.95 7.89 1.52
C ALA A 312 9.11 9.01 0.91
N PHE A 313 7.80 8.79 0.90
CA PHE A 313 6.81 9.84 0.72
C PHE A 313 6.65 10.55 2.06
N ASP A 314 7.35 11.65 2.26
CA ASP A 314 7.30 12.44 3.48
C ASP A 314 6.11 13.40 3.42
N ASN A 315 5.01 13.02 4.08
CA ASN A 315 3.83 13.89 4.25
C ASN A 315 4.23 15.25 4.83
N HIS A 316 5.27 15.25 5.66
CA HIS A 316 5.92 16.41 6.24
C HIS A 316 4.93 17.29 7.01
N ASN A 317 4.17 16.64 7.89
CA ASN A 317 3.05 17.24 8.62
C ASN A 317 3.46 18.49 9.42
N ILE A 318 4.69 18.52 9.92
CA ILE A 318 5.22 19.64 10.71
C ILE A 318 5.20 20.97 9.95
N THR A 319 5.37 20.97 8.62
CA THR A 319 5.25 22.21 7.80
C THR A 319 4.07 22.20 6.84
N GLY A 320 3.37 21.08 6.69
CA GLY A 320 2.25 20.94 5.76
C GLY A 320 2.68 21.03 4.30
N LYS A 321 3.86 20.50 3.97
CA LYS A 321 4.46 20.57 2.62
C LYS A 321 5.09 19.24 2.24
N THR A 322 4.29 18.38 1.64
CA THR A 322 4.71 17.04 1.26
C THR A 322 5.89 17.06 0.29
N ARG A 323 6.82 16.15 0.51
CA ARG A 323 8.02 15.97 -0.32
C ARG A 323 8.34 14.49 -0.48
N VAL A 324 9.09 14.15 -1.51
CA VAL A 324 9.81 12.87 -1.57
C VAL A 324 11.20 13.13 -1.02
N VAL A 325 11.64 12.29 -0.07
CA VAL A 325 13.01 12.32 0.46
C VAL A 325 13.78 11.10 -0.02
N SER A 326 15.08 11.28 -0.22
CA SER A 326 16.02 10.23 -0.61
C SER A 326 17.27 10.36 0.24
N TYR A 327 17.61 9.28 0.94
CA TYR A 327 18.79 9.15 1.78
C TYR A 327 19.69 8.07 1.18
N GLU A 328 20.82 8.45 0.60
CA GLU A 328 21.91 7.51 0.33
C GLU A 328 22.70 7.35 1.62
N ILE A 329 22.74 6.13 2.14
CA ILE A 329 23.31 5.84 3.46
C ILE A 329 24.47 4.86 3.37
N ASP A 330 25.42 5.00 4.29
CA ASP A 330 26.39 3.97 4.59
C ASP A 330 25.95 3.29 5.87
N LEU A 331 25.41 2.09 5.68
CA LEU A 331 24.81 1.36 6.78
C LEU A 331 25.86 0.98 7.81
N ASP A 332 27.03 0.48 7.40
CA ASP A 332 28.09 0.03 8.31
C ASP A 332 28.60 1.16 9.22
N ASN A 333 28.81 2.35 8.67
CA ASN A 333 29.31 3.49 9.42
C ASN A 333 28.19 4.35 10.05
N ARG A 334 26.91 4.04 9.76
CA ARG A 334 25.73 4.82 10.17
C ARG A 334 25.88 6.29 9.77
N GLU A 335 26.08 6.54 8.49
CA GLU A 335 26.34 7.88 7.95
C GLU A 335 25.44 8.19 6.76
N LEU A 336 24.83 9.37 6.75
CA LEU A 336 24.21 9.93 5.54
C LEU A 336 25.31 10.35 4.54
N LYS A 337 25.30 9.78 3.33
CA LYS A 337 26.21 10.17 2.25
C LYS A 337 25.63 11.27 1.36
N GLU A 338 24.35 11.13 1.00
CA GLU A 338 23.65 12.12 0.18
C GLU A 338 22.19 12.24 0.61
N PHE A 339 21.70 13.47 0.71
CA PHE A 339 20.28 13.77 0.89
C PHE A 339 19.75 14.53 -0.33
N LYS A 340 18.63 14.04 -0.88
CA LYS A 340 17.83 14.76 -1.88
C LYS A 340 16.40 14.87 -1.41
N GLN A 341 15.76 15.98 -1.78
CA GLN A 341 14.34 16.16 -1.63
C GLN A 341 13.71 16.70 -2.91
N TYR A 342 12.48 16.26 -3.16
CA TYR A 342 11.68 16.65 -4.31
C TYR A 342 10.34 17.15 -3.82
N ARG A 343 9.92 18.34 -4.25
CA ARG A 343 8.66 18.95 -3.83
C ARG A 343 7.98 19.62 -5.01
N ILE A 344 6.66 19.49 -5.06
CA ILE A 344 5.80 20.30 -5.93
C ILE A 344 5.21 21.41 -5.07
N ASP A 345 5.45 22.66 -5.47
CA ASP A 345 5.03 23.81 -4.69
C ASP A 345 3.50 23.87 -4.54
N GLY A 346 3.06 24.12 -3.31
CA GLY A 346 1.64 24.18 -2.99
C GLY A 346 0.94 22.82 -2.90
N LYS A 347 1.66 21.68 -2.84
CA LYS A 347 1.07 20.36 -2.56
C LYS A 347 1.18 19.98 -1.08
N PHE A 348 0.13 19.37 -0.56
CA PHE A 348 0.12 18.78 0.77
C PHE A 348 -0.83 17.59 0.86
N SER A 349 -0.30 16.49 1.35
CA SER A 349 -1.00 15.27 1.72
C SER A 349 -0.76 14.96 3.20
N SER A 350 -1.81 14.90 3.99
CA SER A 350 -1.72 14.74 5.45
C SER A 350 -1.53 13.29 5.92
N ALA A 351 -1.92 12.33 5.07
CA ALA A 351 -1.87 10.90 5.34
C ALA A 351 -1.88 10.09 4.05
N CYS A 352 -1.49 8.82 4.15
CA CYS A 352 -1.34 7.92 3.00
C CYS A 352 -0.33 8.49 1.98
N GLY A 353 -0.36 7.95 0.75
CA GLY A 353 0.47 8.40 -0.34
C GLY A 353 1.63 7.47 -0.64
N SER A 354 2.24 7.68 -1.80
CA SER A 354 3.31 6.84 -2.35
C SER A 354 4.20 7.63 -3.28
N ALA A 355 5.48 7.27 -3.30
CA ALA A 355 6.45 7.74 -4.27
C ALA A 355 7.20 6.55 -4.86
N VAL A 356 7.04 6.32 -6.16
CA VAL A 356 7.79 5.31 -6.90
C VAL A 356 8.80 6.04 -7.79
N HIS A 357 10.08 5.85 -7.48
CA HIS A 357 11.16 6.29 -8.35
C HIS A 357 11.12 5.47 -9.65
N ILE A 358 11.12 6.15 -10.79
CA ILE A 358 11.05 5.50 -12.11
C ILE A 358 12.43 5.51 -12.76
N LYS A 359 13.01 6.70 -12.91
CA LYS A 359 14.38 6.93 -13.40
C LYS A 359 14.76 8.37 -13.13
N ASP A 360 16.05 8.62 -12.92
CA ASP A 360 16.58 9.97 -12.71
C ASP A 360 15.76 10.75 -11.67
N ASP A 361 15.18 11.88 -12.05
CA ASP A 361 14.31 12.71 -11.21
C ASP A 361 12.82 12.54 -11.56
N ILE A 362 12.43 11.41 -12.16
CA ILE A 362 11.05 11.08 -12.54
C ILE A 362 10.43 10.13 -11.52
N PHE A 363 9.27 10.54 -10.99
CA PHE A 363 8.52 9.79 -9.99
C PHE A 363 7.05 9.63 -10.37
N ALA A 364 6.48 8.45 -10.10
CA ALA A 364 5.03 8.29 -9.96
C ALA A 364 4.64 8.56 -8.51
N LEU A 365 3.75 9.53 -8.29
CA LEU A 365 3.30 9.99 -6.99
C LEU A 365 1.83 9.65 -6.80
N GLY A 366 1.49 8.96 -5.72
CA GLY A 366 0.13 8.85 -5.20
C GLY A 366 -0.05 9.83 -4.05
N TRP A 367 -1.04 10.72 -4.13
CA TRP A 367 -1.18 11.83 -3.20
C TRP A 367 -1.97 11.50 -1.93
N GLY A 368 -2.46 10.27 -1.76
CA GLY A 368 -3.13 9.91 -0.51
C GLY A 368 -4.30 10.85 -0.20
N ARG A 369 -4.40 11.27 1.06
CA ARG A 369 -5.31 12.32 1.52
C ARG A 369 -4.74 13.72 1.18
N SER A 370 -4.93 14.15 -0.08
CA SER A 370 -4.61 15.52 -0.50
C SER A 370 -5.52 16.53 0.22
N GLU A 371 -4.93 17.57 0.80
CA GLU A 371 -5.66 18.56 1.61
C GLU A 371 -6.03 19.84 0.84
N ASN A 372 -5.44 20.05 -0.34
CA ASN A 372 -5.57 21.31 -1.06
C ASN A 372 -6.04 21.19 -2.51
N ASP A 373 -6.20 19.96 -3.01
CA ASP A 373 -6.82 19.67 -4.29
C ASP A 373 -7.42 18.26 -4.33
N SER A 374 -7.80 17.80 -5.53
CA SER A 374 -8.34 16.46 -5.77
C SER A 374 -7.44 15.64 -6.70
N VAL A 375 -6.19 16.08 -6.90
CA VAL A 375 -5.22 15.32 -7.69
C VAL A 375 -4.85 14.09 -6.89
N ASN A 376 -5.10 12.94 -7.48
CA ASN A 376 -4.98 11.67 -6.83
C ASN A 376 -3.63 11.01 -7.08
N MET A 377 -3.17 11.06 -8.33
CA MET A 377 -1.84 10.62 -8.69
C MET A 377 -1.29 11.47 -9.82
N CYS A 378 0.02 11.51 -9.95
CA CYS A 378 0.69 12.06 -11.12
C CYS A 378 2.02 11.35 -11.41
N VAL A 379 2.54 11.53 -12.62
CA VAL A 379 3.97 11.33 -12.92
C VAL A 379 4.60 12.69 -13.10
N TYR A 380 5.68 12.94 -12.37
CA TYR A 380 6.37 14.22 -12.36
C TYR A 380 7.84 14.04 -12.69
N ASP A 381 8.34 14.87 -13.60
CA ASP A 381 9.76 15.05 -13.88
C ASP A 381 10.22 16.29 -13.11
N PHE A 382 10.98 16.08 -12.03
CA PHE A 382 11.49 17.17 -11.20
C PHE A 382 12.68 17.90 -11.82
N ALA A 383 13.39 17.30 -12.77
CA ALA A 383 14.49 17.97 -13.45
C ALA A 383 13.98 19.07 -14.40
N THR A 384 12.81 18.86 -15.01
CA THR A 384 12.19 19.84 -15.93
C THR A 384 10.97 20.55 -15.35
N ASP A 385 10.62 20.29 -14.08
CA ASP A 385 9.43 20.83 -13.42
C ASP A 385 8.14 20.58 -14.24
N THR A 386 7.94 19.34 -14.67
CA THR A 386 6.88 18.97 -15.62
C THR A 386 6.03 17.81 -15.10
N GLU A 387 4.72 18.03 -15.01
CA GLU A 387 3.72 16.99 -14.79
C GLU A 387 3.39 16.32 -16.13
N LEU A 388 3.76 15.04 -16.29
CA LEU A 388 3.56 14.31 -17.55
C LEU A 388 2.11 13.83 -17.69
N ILE A 389 1.59 13.20 -16.64
CA ILE A 389 0.22 12.72 -16.54
C ILE A 389 -0.27 12.94 -15.11
N ARG A 390 -1.57 13.23 -14.95
CA ARG A 390 -2.25 13.20 -13.66
C ARG A 390 -3.68 12.66 -13.76
N MET A 391 -4.14 12.08 -12.67
CA MET A 391 -5.55 11.73 -12.44
C MET A 391 -6.10 12.60 -11.32
N THR A 392 -7.27 13.21 -11.56
CA THR A 392 -7.99 14.06 -10.60
C THR A 392 -9.36 13.46 -10.33
N LEU A 393 -9.68 13.20 -9.06
CA LEU A 393 -10.98 12.68 -8.64
C LEU A 393 -12.02 13.81 -8.62
N GLU A 394 -13.27 13.49 -8.97
CA GLU A 394 -14.39 14.42 -8.82
C GLU A 394 -14.77 14.61 -7.34
N ASN A 395 -14.61 13.56 -6.53
CA ASN A 395 -14.81 13.60 -5.08
C ASN A 395 -13.49 13.32 -4.35
N ALA A 396 -12.87 14.39 -3.83
CA ALA A 396 -11.61 14.31 -3.08
C ALA A 396 -11.69 13.41 -1.82
N ASN A 397 -12.88 13.24 -1.24
CA ASN A 397 -13.04 12.44 -0.02
C ASN A 397 -12.95 10.94 -0.28
N ASN A 398 -13.09 10.48 -1.52
CA ASN A 398 -12.81 9.09 -1.90
C ASN A 398 -11.35 8.95 -2.37
N PHE A 399 -10.43 9.43 -1.55
CA PHE A 399 -9.01 9.43 -1.89
C PHE A 399 -8.42 8.02 -1.90
N THR A 400 -7.26 7.91 -2.56
CA THR A 400 -6.53 6.64 -2.63
C THR A 400 -5.67 6.41 -1.41
N TYR A 401 -5.47 5.16 -1.06
CA TYR A 401 -4.40 4.81 -0.14
C TYR A 401 -3.03 5.00 -0.82
N ARG A 402 -2.85 4.39 -1.99
CA ARG A 402 -1.60 4.45 -2.78
C ARG A 402 -1.88 4.44 -4.28
N CYS A 403 -0.93 5.01 -5.02
CA CYS A 403 -0.72 4.76 -6.44
C CYS A 403 0.69 4.19 -6.62
N ALA A 404 0.80 2.92 -6.95
CA ALA A 404 2.07 2.29 -7.30
C ALA A 404 2.26 2.27 -8.82
N TYR A 405 3.49 2.12 -9.28
CA TYR A 405 3.83 1.99 -10.69
C TYR A 405 4.73 0.78 -10.87
N TYR A 406 4.45 -0.03 -11.89
CA TYR A 406 5.28 -1.19 -12.25
C TYR A 406 5.35 -1.34 -13.76
N ASP A 407 6.59 -1.46 -14.28
CA ASP A 407 6.91 -1.81 -15.66
C ASP A 407 6.35 -3.19 -16.06
#